data_AF-A0A376A9Q6-F1
#
_entry.id   AF-A0A376A9Q6-F1
#
_cell.length_a   1.000
_cell.length_b   1.000
_cell.length_c   1.000
_cell.angle_alpha   90.00
_cell.angle_beta   90.00
_cell.angle_gamma   90.00
#
_symmetry.space_group_name_H-M   'P 1'
#
loop_
_entity.id
_entity.type
_entity.pdbx_description
1 polymer ?
#
loop_
_entity_poly.entity_id
_entity_poly.type
_entity_poly.pdbx_seq_one_letter_code
_entity_poly.pdbx_strand_id
1 'polypeptide(L)'
;MGIVERVGMRLERQSHLMSVMMERLGVDQERAGQEQLGLGLARAVRSCMFCHHSAECEEWLSAHGERQPEAGPEFCGNRRFFGAHS
;
A
#
# COMPACT_ATOMS: atom_id res chain seq x y z
N MET A 1 -0.16 -21.30 18.04
CA MET A 1 0.35 -20.29 17.08
C MET A 1 1.15 -19.25 17.86
N GLY A 2 2.43 -19.07 17.52
CA GLY A 2 3.36 -18.20 18.25
C GLY A 2 3.16 -16.71 17.93
N ILE A 3 3.68 -15.82 18.77
CA ILE A 3 3.61 -14.36 18.52
C ILE A 3 4.35 -14.00 17.23
N VAL A 4 5.54 -14.57 17.02
CA VAL A 4 6.37 -14.33 15.83
C VAL A 4 5.65 -14.71 14.55
N GLU A 5 4.98 -15.86 14.54
CA GLU A 5 4.22 -16.36 13.39
C GLU A 5 3.06 -15.42 13.01
N ARG A 6 2.31 -14.91 13.99
CA ARG A 6 1.25 -13.93 13.75
C ARG A 6 1.77 -12.61 13.19
N VAL A 7 2.94 -12.17 13.66
CA VAL A 7 3.59 -10.96 13.15
C VAL A 7 4.05 -11.19 11.70
N GLY A 8 4.65 -12.34 11.39
CA GLY A 8 5.05 -12.72 10.03
C GLY A 8 3.89 -12.67 9.05
N MET A 9 2.80 -13.38 9.35
CA MET A 9 1.60 -13.40 8.49
C MET A 9 1.01 -11.99 8.26
N ARG A 10 1.04 -11.13 9.29
CA ARG A 10 0.57 -9.74 9.15
C ARG A 10 1.47 -8.95 8.20
N LEU A 11 2.79 -9.09 8.32
CA LEU A 11 3.74 -8.39 7.46
C LEU A 11 3.64 -8.85 6.01
N GLU A 12 3.51 -10.16 5.77
CA GLU A 12 3.30 -10.72 4.44
C GLU A 12 2.03 -10.18 3.80
N ARG A 13 0.90 -10.21 4.53
CA ARG A 13 -0.38 -9.67 4.05
C ARG A 13 -0.26 -8.19 3.69
N GLN A 14 0.34 -7.37 4.56
CA GLN A 14 0.46 -5.93 4.31
C GLN A 14 1.43 -5.63 3.16
N SER A 15 2.51 -6.40 3.03
CA SER A 15 3.42 -6.27 1.90
C SER A 15 2.72 -6.59 0.60
N HIS A 16 1.90 -7.64 0.57
CA HIS A 16 1.10 -7.98 -0.60
C HIS A 16 0.12 -6.85 -0.96
N LEU A 17 -0.67 -6.36 0.01
CA LEU A 17 -1.62 -5.27 -0.21
C LEU A 17 -0.93 -3.98 -0.70
N MET A 18 0.22 -3.63 -0.15
CA MET A 18 0.97 -2.44 -0.59
C MET A 18 1.43 -2.59 -2.04
N SER A 19 1.99 -3.74 -2.41
CA SER A 19 2.44 -4.00 -3.78
C SER A 19 1.29 -3.91 -4.77
N VAL A 20 0.17 -4.56 -4.47
CA VAL A 20 -1.02 -4.52 -5.32
C VAL A 20 -1.54 -3.09 -5.43
N MET A 21 -1.65 -2.34 -4.34
CA MET A 21 -2.08 -0.93 -4.37
C MET A 21 -1.21 -0.06 -5.26
N MET A 22 0.12 -0.19 -5.18
CA MET A 22 1.05 0.59 -6.01
C MET A 22 0.92 0.26 -7.49
N GLU A 23 0.83 -1.03 -7.84
CA GLU A 23 0.58 -1.48 -9.20
C GLU A 23 -0.78 -0.96 -9.70
N ARG A 24 -1.83 -1.13 -8.89
CA ARG A 24 -3.20 -0.73 -9.19
C ARG A 24 -3.36 0.74 -9.48
N LEU A 25 -2.62 1.56 -8.76
CA LEU A 25 -2.69 3.02 -8.87
C LEU A 25 -1.63 3.56 -9.81
N GLY A 26 -0.83 2.71 -10.46
CA GLY A 26 0.20 3.16 -11.41
C GLY A 26 1.34 3.93 -10.75
N VAL A 27 1.64 3.67 -9.48
CA VAL A 27 2.69 4.40 -8.75
C VAL A 27 4.05 4.16 -9.39
N ASP A 28 4.70 5.24 -9.79
CA ASP A 28 6.09 5.29 -10.25
C ASP A 28 7.04 5.11 -9.05
N GLN A 29 7.33 3.84 -8.75
CA GLN A 29 8.18 3.43 -7.64
C GLN A 29 9.64 3.83 -7.84
N GLU A 30 10.11 3.91 -9.09
CA GLU A 30 11.47 4.33 -9.40
C GLU A 30 11.63 5.81 -9.05
N ARG A 31 10.74 6.67 -9.55
CA ARG A 31 10.72 8.09 -9.21
C ARG A 31 10.56 8.31 -7.70
N ALA A 32 9.62 7.62 -7.05
CA ALA A 32 9.41 7.73 -5.61
C ALA A 32 10.64 7.27 -4.79
N GLY A 33 11.45 6.35 -5.32
CA GLY A 33 12.70 5.91 -4.72
C GLY A 33 13.85 6.92 -4.86
N GLN A 34 13.89 7.68 -5.96
CA GLN A 34 14.90 8.72 -6.19
C GLN A 34 14.59 10.01 -5.43
N GLU A 35 13.30 10.35 -5.27
CA GLU A 35 12.88 11.54 -4.57
C GLU A 35 13.22 11.48 -3.07
N GLN A 36 13.86 12.54 -2.56
CA GLN A 36 14.22 12.67 -1.14
C GLN A 36 14.93 11.44 -0.57
N LEU A 37 15.80 10.80 -1.38
CA LEU A 37 16.51 9.56 -1.00
C LEU A 37 15.55 8.42 -0.59
N GLY A 38 14.36 8.36 -1.18
CA GLY A 38 13.34 7.34 -0.93
C GLY A 38 12.63 7.47 0.41
N LEU A 39 12.83 8.56 1.17
CA LEU A 39 12.23 8.73 2.50
C LEU A 39 10.70 8.77 2.47
N GLY A 40 10.11 9.34 1.41
CA GLY A 40 8.67 9.35 1.17
C GLY A 40 8.11 7.94 0.98
N LEU A 41 8.71 7.17 0.07
CA LEU A 41 8.35 5.77 -0.18
C LEU A 41 8.51 4.93 1.08
N ALA A 42 9.62 5.07 1.81
CA ALA A 42 9.85 4.34 3.05
C ALA A 42 8.80 4.67 4.13
N ARG A 43 8.34 5.92 4.22
CA ARG A 43 7.24 6.32 5.11
C ARG A 43 5.91 5.70 4.70
N ALA A 44 5.61 5.66 3.40
CA ALA A 44 4.39 5.04 2.89
C ALA A 44 4.36 3.53 3.18
N VAL A 45 5.47 2.83 2.93
CA VAL A 45 5.61 1.40 3.25
C VAL A 45 5.38 1.14 4.74
N ARG A 46 6.06 1.87 5.64
CA ARG A 46 5.86 1.71 7.09
C ARG A 46 4.41 1.99 7.51
N SER A 47 3.78 3.03 6.96
CA SER A 47 2.37 3.34 7.26
C SER A 47 1.44 2.21 6.84
N CYS A 48 1.70 1.57 5.70
CA CYS A 48 0.92 0.41 5.25
C CYS A 48 1.13 -0.81 6.17
N MET A 49 2.38 -1.15 6.51
CA MET A 49 2.71 -2.30 7.37
C MET A 49 1.96 -2.27 8.72
N PHE A 50 1.79 -1.09 9.30
CA PHE A 50 1.11 -0.91 10.58
C PHE A 50 -0.37 -0.52 10.46
N CYS A 51 -0.91 -0.40 9.26
CA CYS A 51 -2.30 -0.01 9.02
C CYS A 51 -3.30 -0.99 9.67
N HIS A 52 -4.41 -0.47 10.18
CA HIS A 52 -5.50 -1.27 10.77
C HIS A 52 -6.63 -1.59 9.78
N HIS A 53 -6.63 -0.97 8.60
CA HIS A 53 -7.69 -1.09 7.59
C HIS A 53 -7.37 -2.10 6.47
N SER A 54 -6.71 -3.21 6.80
CA SER A 54 -6.27 -4.19 5.78
C SER A 54 -7.42 -5.00 5.20
N ALA A 55 -8.51 -5.21 5.96
CA ALA A 55 -9.71 -5.87 5.44
C ALA A 55 -10.43 -4.98 4.42
N GLU A 56 -10.65 -3.71 4.74
CA GLU A 56 -11.29 -2.75 3.85
C GLU A 56 -10.43 -2.51 2.58
N CYS A 57 -9.10 -2.56 2.72
CA CYS A 57 -8.17 -2.50 1.58
C CYS A 57 -8.36 -3.68 0.61
N GLU A 58 -8.45 -4.89 1.16
CA GLU A 58 -8.64 -6.12 0.36
C GLU A 58 -10.00 -6.16 -0.33
N GLU A 59 -11.06 -5.72 0.37
CA GLU A 59 -12.40 -5.57 -0.21
C GLU A 59 -12.41 -4.53 -1.33
N TRP A 60 -11.76 -3.38 -1.11
CA TRP A 60 -11.67 -2.33 -2.12
C TRP A 60 -10.91 -2.81 -3.37
N LEU A 61 -9.78 -3.50 -3.20
CA LEU A 61 -9.01 -4.07 -4.31
C LEU A 61 -9.84 -5.11 -5.09
N SER A 62 -10.52 -5.99 -4.37
CA SER A 62 -11.38 -7.01 -4.97
C SER A 62 -12.54 -6.41 -5.77
N ALA A 63 -13.16 -5.34 -5.26
CA ALA A 63 -14.26 -4.65 -5.94
C ALA A 63 -13.84 -3.95 -7.24
N HIS A 64 -12.56 -3.55 -7.37
CA HIS A 64 -12.05 -2.88 -8.55
C HIS A 64 -11.44 -3.84 -9.60
N GLY A 65 -11.27 -5.13 -9.28
CA GLY A 65 -10.90 -6.19 -10.23
C GLY A 65 -9.58 -5.92 -10.96
N GLU A 66 -9.63 -5.67 -12.29
CA GLU A 66 -8.49 -5.26 -13.14
C GLU A 66 -8.53 -3.79 -13.63
N ARG A 67 -9.63 -3.06 -13.38
CA ARG A 67 -9.73 -1.59 -13.61
C ARG A 67 -8.78 -0.73 -12.76
N GLN A 68 -7.96 0.09 -13.42
CA GLN A 68 -7.15 1.13 -12.77
C GLN A 68 -8.04 2.27 -12.24
N PRO A 69 -8.16 2.47 -10.92
CA PRO A 69 -8.91 3.59 -10.37
C PRO A 69 -8.05 4.87 -10.39
N GLU A 70 -8.69 6.02 -10.56
CA GLU A 70 -8.01 7.33 -10.61
C GLU A 70 -7.38 7.73 -9.27
N ALA A 71 -7.87 7.18 -8.15
CA ALA A 71 -7.37 7.47 -6.82
C ALA A 71 -7.53 6.29 -5.87
N GLY A 72 -6.65 6.22 -4.87
CA GLY A 72 -6.79 5.29 -3.76
C GLY A 72 -8.01 5.60 -2.87
N PRO A 73 -8.45 4.65 -2.04
CA PRO A 73 -9.64 4.82 -1.21
C PRO A 73 -9.43 5.87 -0.11
N GLU A 74 -10.52 6.54 0.27
CA GLU A 74 -10.54 7.64 1.26
C GLU A 74 -9.91 7.26 2.61
N PHE A 75 -10.09 6.01 3.07
CA PHE A 75 -9.55 5.53 4.34
C PHE A 75 -8.03 5.27 4.30
N CYS A 76 -7.42 5.21 3.12
CA CYS A 76 -6.01 4.85 3.02
C CYS A 76 -5.11 6.03 3.39
N GLY A 77 -4.32 5.86 4.46
CA GLY A 77 -3.33 6.88 4.88
C GLY A 77 -2.26 7.20 3.82
N ASN A 78 -2.06 6.32 2.84
CA ASN A 78 -1.14 6.53 1.73
C ASN A 78 -1.81 7.14 0.48
N ARG A 79 -3.11 7.45 0.51
CA ARG A 79 -3.84 7.96 -0.67
C ARG A 79 -3.16 9.16 -1.32
N ARG A 80 -2.72 10.14 -0.52
CA ARG A 80 -2.01 11.33 -1.03
C ARG A 80 -0.64 10.98 -1.63
N PHE A 81 0.07 10.03 -1.01
CA PHE A 81 1.33 9.54 -1.56
C PHE A 81 1.09 8.90 -2.91
N PHE A 82 0.13 7.98 -3.02
CA PHE A 82 -0.19 7.34 -4.30
C PHE A 82 -0.53 8.37 -5.39
N GLY A 83 -1.44 9.32 -5.11
CA GLY A 83 -1.81 10.34 -6.10
C GLY A 83 -0.70 11.32 -6.50
N ALA A 84 0.35 11.47 -5.70
CA ALA A 84 1.51 12.30 -6.05
C ALA A 84 2.54 11.53 -6.91
N HIS A 85 2.45 10.20 -6.93
CA HIS A 85 3.42 9.31 -7.55
C HIS A 85 2.84 8.42 -8.65
N SER A 86 1.52 8.43 -8.87
CA SER A 86 0.80 7.80 -9.98
C SER A 86 0.81 8.61 -11.27
#